data_AF-B0M384-F1
#
_entry.id   AF-B0M384-F1
#
_cell.length_a   1.000
_cell.length_b   1.000
_cell.length_c   1.000
_cell.angle_alpha   90.00
_cell.angle_beta   90.00
_cell.angle_gamma   90.00
#
_symmetry.space_group_name_H-M   'P 1'
#
loop_
_entity.id
_entity.type
_entity.pdbx_description
1 polymer ?
#
loop_
_entity_poly.entity_id
_entity_poly.type
_entity_poly.pdbx_seq_one_letter_code
_entity_poly.pdbx_strand_id
1 'polypeptide(L)'
;YMSIVIGIVIAAFIYIPVIRQKFTKPILRQEQVFPEVFIPIAIVGGILLTSGLFIFGWSANRTTHWVGPLFGAATTASGAFLIFQTLFNFMGASFKPHYIASVFASNDLFRSVIASVF
;
A
#
# COMPACT_ATOMS: atom_id res chain seq x y z
N TYR A 1 5.65 -10.09 -14.59
CA TYR A 1 5.89 -10.48 -13.19
C TYR A 1 7.09 -9.78 -12.56
N MET A 2 8.27 -9.76 -13.20
CA MET A 2 9.45 -9.06 -12.62
C MET A 2 9.23 -7.56 -12.34
N SER A 3 8.47 -6.85 -13.19
CA SER A 3 8.13 -5.43 -12.97
C SER A 3 7.35 -5.17 -11.68
N ILE A 4 6.46 -6.09 -11.29
CA ILE A 4 5.68 -5.99 -10.05
C ILE A 4 6.61 -6.07 -8.85
N VAL A 5 7.53 -7.04 -8.86
CA VAL A 5 8.53 -7.21 -7.80
C VAL A 5 9.41 -5.96 -7.68
N ILE A 6 9.90 -5.44 -8.80
CA ILE A 6 10.72 -4.23 -8.82
C ILE A 6 9.96 -3.04 -8.25
N GLY A 7 8.69 -2.84 -8.65
CA GLY A 7 7.84 -1.77 -8.12
C GLY A 7 7.67 -1.88 -6.60
N ILE A 8 7.33 -3.06 -6.09
CA ILE A 8 7.15 -3.29 -4.65
C ILE A 8 8.46 -3.05 -3.88
N VAL A 9 9.61 -3.52 -4.40
CA VAL A 9 10.92 -3.31 -3.76
C VAL A 9 11.25 -1.82 -3.67
N ILE A 10 11.06 -1.06 -4.75
CA ILE A 10 11.27 0.40 -4.75
C ILE A 10 10.34 1.07 -3.74
N ALA A 11 9.05 0.70 -3.74
CA ALA A 11 8.07 1.23 -2.79
C ALA A 11 8.46 0.93 -1.33
N ALA A 12 8.95 -0.28 -1.04
CA ALA A 12 9.43 -0.67 0.28
C ALA A 12 10.67 0.14 0.71
N PHE A 13 11.64 0.34 -0.19
CA PHE A 13 12.82 1.15 0.05
C PHE A 13 12.48 2.60 0.39
N ILE A 14 11.41 3.16 -0.16
CA ILE A 14 10.91 4.50 0.16
C ILE A 14 10.08 4.48 1.45
N TYR A 15 9.24 3.46 1.63
CA TYR A 15 8.32 3.37 2.76
C TYR A 15 9.02 3.18 4.10
N ILE A 16 9.99 2.27 4.17
CA ILE A 16 10.72 1.92 5.40
C ILE A 16 11.40 3.13 6.07
N PRO A 17 12.18 3.98 5.38
CA PRO A 17 12.79 5.13 6.03
C PRO A 17 11.75 6.16 6.48
N VAL A 18 10.69 6.39 5.68
CA VAL A 18 9.61 7.32 6.04
C VAL A 18 8.90 6.88 7.31
N ILE A 19 8.53 5.60 7.41
CA ILE A 19 7.82 5.07 8.58
C ILE A 19 8.71 5.04 9.82
N ARG A 20 10.00 4.73 9.65
CA ARG A 20 10.96 4.77 10.76
C ARG A 20 11.11 6.17 11.35
N GLN A 21 11.11 7.20 10.50
CA GLN A 21 11.20 8.59 10.96
C GLN A 21 9.90 9.10 11.56
N LYS A 22 8.75 8.83 10.93
CA LYS A 22 7.46 9.41 11.36
C LYS A 22 6.75 8.64 12.47
N PHE A 23 6.99 7.33 12.61
CA PHE A 23 6.30 6.49 13.57
C PHE A 23 7.25 5.86 14.60
N THR A 24 8.30 5.16 14.14
CA THR A 24 9.17 4.39 15.05
C THR A 24 9.99 5.27 15.99
N LYS A 25 10.63 6.34 15.47
CA LYS A 25 11.45 7.24 16.30
C LYS A 25 10.65 8.00 17.37
N PRO A 26 9.47 8.57 17.07
CA PRO A 26 8.64 9.24 18.08
C PRO A 26 8.14 8.29 19.17
N ILE A 27 7.71 7.07 18.83
CA ILE A 27 7.31 6.07 19.83
C ILE A 27 8.47 5.69 20.75
N LEU A 28 9.67 5.52 20.20
CA LEU A 28 10.87 5.26 20.99
C LEU A 28 11.24 6.42 21.92
N ARG A 29 10.85 7.65 21.57
CA ARG A 29 11.00 8.85 22.42
C ARG A 29 9.86 9.01 23.43
N GLN A 30 8.96 8.04 23.53
CA GLN A 30 7.75 8.10 24.36
C GLN A 30 6.82 9.27 24.01
N GLU A 31 6.88 9.75 22.76
CA GLU A 31 5.94 10.74 22.25
C GLU A 31 4.62 10.05 21.90
N GLN A 32 3.50 10.73 22.16
CA GLN A 32 2.18 10.24 21.77
C GLN A 32 2.02 10.35 20.26
N VAL A 33 2.03 9.20 19.58
CA VAL A 33 1.81 9.13 18.14
C VAL A 33 0.38 8.69 17.88
N PHE A 34 -0.37 9.53 17.18
CA PHE A 34 -1.71 9.17 16.76
C PHE A 34 -1.69 8.42 15.41
N PRO A 35 -2.64 7.51 15.15
CA PRO A 35 -2.70 6.70 13.93
C PRO A 35 -2.78 7.52 12.62
N GLU A 36 -3.21 8.78 12.66
CA GLU A 36 -3.39 9.66 11.50
C GLU A 36 -2.08 9.92 10.74
N VAL A 37 -0.92 9.66 11.36
CA VAL A 37 0.40 9.76 10.71
C VAL A 37 0.53 8.88 9.45
N PHE A 38 -0.29 7.83 9.33
CA PHE A 38 -0.29 6.94 8.16
C PHE A 38 -1.15 7.45 7.00
N ILE A 39 -2.12 8.33 7.25
CA ILE A 39 -3.09 8.83 6.25
C ILE A 39 -2.40 9.50 5.06
N PRO A 40 -1.40 10.39 5.23
CA PRO A 40 -0.75 11.04 4.08
C PRO A 40 -0.09 10.05 3.11
N ILE A 41 0.47 8.95 3.64
CA ILE A 41 1.12 7.92 2.82
C ILE A 41 0.04 7.10 2.08
N ALA A 42 -1.10 6.84 2.72
CA ALA A 42 -2.23 6.17 2.07
C ALA A 42 -2.79 6.98 0.89
N ILE A 43 -2.88 8.32 1.02
CA ILE A 43 -3.31 9.21 -0.07
C ILE A 43 -2.36 9.11 -1.27
N VAL A 44 -1.05 9.15 -1.04
CA VAL A 44 -0.03 8.98 -2.09
C VAL A 44 -0.15 7.61 -2.75
N GLY A 45 -0.36 6.56 -1.96
CA GLY A 45 -0.62 5.21 -2.46
C GLY A 45 -1.86 5.14 -3.36
N GLY A 46 -2.94 5.84 -2.99
CA GLY A 46 -4.17 5.93 -3.79
C GLY A 46 -3.94 6.59 -5.16
N ILE A 47 -3.20 7.71 -5.20
CA ILE A 47 -2.87 8.40 -6.45
C ILE A 47 -2.00 7.51 -7.35
N LEU A 48 -1.00 6.83 -6.77
CA LEU A 48 -0.16 5.87 -7.49
C LEU A 48 -0.96 4.69 -8.05
N LEU A 49 -1.90 4.15 -7.26
CA LEU A 49 -2.73 3.03 -7.69
C LEU A 49 -3.60 3.41 -8.90
N THR A 50 -4.32 4.53 -8.81
CA THR A 50 -5.22 5.00 -9.88
C THR A 50 -4.44 5.38 -11.15
N SER A 51 -3.32 6.08 -11.01
CA SER A 51 -2.46 6.44 -12.15
C SER A 51 -1.85 5.20 -12.82
N GLY A 52 -1.40 4.22 -12.03
CA GLY A 52 -0.88 2.95 -12.55
C GLY A 52 -1.92 2.16 -13.35
N LEU A 53 -3.14 2.06 -12.84
CA LEU A 53 -4.26 1.40 -13.51
C LEU A 53 -4.64 2.12 -14.82
N PHE A 54 -4.65 3.45 -14.81
CA PHE A 54 -4.91 4.25 -16.01
C PHE A 54 -3.85 4.00 -17.08
N ILE A 55 -2.57 4.03 -16.73
CA ILE A 55 -1.46 3.79 -17.67
C ILE A 55 -1.51 2.35 -18.20
N PHE A 56 -1.83 1.39 -17.33
CA PHE A 56 -1.96 -0.01 -17.71
C PHE A 56 -3.10 -0.21 -18.73
N GLY A 57 -4.28 0.36 -18.45
CA GLY A 57 -5.43 0.29 -19.36
C GLY A 57 -5.19 1.02 -20.68
N TRP A 58 -4.60 2.20 -20.65
CA TRP A 58 -4.27 2.99 -21.85
C TRP A 58 -3.26 2.28 -22.75
N SER A 59 -2.34 1.53 -22.15
CA SER A 59 -1.28 0.82 -22.87
C SER A 59 -1.69 -0.59 -23.30
N ALA A 60 -2.93 -1.02 -23.06
CA ALA A 60 -3.43 -2.36 -23.37
C ALA A 60 -3.72 -2.59 -24.87
N ASN A 61 -3.22 -1.74 -25.76
CA ASN A 61 -3.38 -1.85 -27.20
C ASN A 61 -2.23 -2.66 -27.84
N ARG A 62 -2.55 -3.44 -28.88
CA ARG A 62 -1.57 -4.27 -29.62
C ARG A 62 -0.43 -3.48 -30.28
N THR A 63 -0.62 -2.19 -30.51
CA THR A 63 0.33 -1.29 -31.17
C THR A 63 1.22 -0.51 -30.20
N THR A 64 0.92 -0.52 -28.90
CA THR A 64 1.67 0.24 -27.89
C THR A 64 2.93 -0.52 -27.46
N HIS A 65 4.01 0.23 -27.21
CA HIS A 65 5.28 -0.35 -26.77
C HIS A 65 5.12 -1.16 -25.48
N TRP A 66 5.68 -2.36 -25.43
CA TRP A 66 5.56 -3.31 -24.32
C TRP A 66 5.95 -2.75 -22.95
N VAL A 67 6.77 -1.69 -22.91
CA VAL A 67 7.19 -1.01 -21.68
C VAL A 67 6.01 -0.33 -20.95
N GLY A 68 5.01 0.20 -21.67
CA GLY A 68 3.87 0.90 -21.07
C GLY A 68 3.08 0.04 -20.08
N PRO A 69 2.63 -1.16 -20.47
CA PRO A 69 1.97 -2.10 -19.55
C PRO A 69 2.86 -2.55 -18.38
N LEU A 70 4.17 -2.74 -18.59
CA LEU A 70 5.06 -3.10 -17.48
C LEU A 70 5.19 -1.98 -16.45
N PHE A 71 5.28 -0.72 -16.90
CA PHE A 71 5.35 0.44 -16.02
C PHE A 71 4.02 0.66 -15.26
N GLY A 72 2.89 0.53 -15.95
CA GLY A 72 1.57 0.58 -15.32
C GLY A 72 1.40 -0.49 -14.25
N ALA A 73 1.82 -1.73 -14.52
CA ALA A 73 1.79 -2.83 -13.56
C ALA A 73 2.70 -2.59 -12.34
N ALA A 74 3.92 -2.08 -12.54
CA ALA A 74 4.84 -1.76 -11.45
C ALA A 74 4.28 -0.65 -10.55
N THR A 75 3.71 0.40 -11.15
CA THR A 75 3.15 1.55 -10.42
C THR A 75 1.90 1.16 -9.64
N THR A 76 1.01 0.34 -10.25
CA THR A 76 -0.17 -0.24 -9.62
C THR A 76 0.21 -1.06 -8.39
N ALA A 77 1.19 -1.96 -8.53
CA ALA A 77 1.66 -2.80 -7.43
C ALA A 77 2.29 -1.98 -6.29
N SER A 78 3.04 -0.93 -6.64
CA SER A 78 3.64 -0.01 -5.67
C SER A 78 2.57 0.74 -4.87
N GLY A 79 1.55 1.28 -5.54
CA GLY A 79 0.42 1.95 -4.89
C GLY A 79 -0.37 1.03 -3.97
N ALA A 80 -0.70 -0.19 -4.45
CA ALA A 80 -1.38 -1.21 -3.64
C ALA A 80 -0.56 -1.57 -2.39
N PHE A 81 0.75 -1.79 -2.54
CA PHE A 81 1.63 -2.09 -1.41
C PHE A 81 1.60 -0.99 -0.35
N LEU A 82 1.71 0.28 -0.75
CA LEU A 82 1.67 1.41 0.19
C LEU A 82 0.34 1.50 0.95
N ILE A 83 -0.78 1.28 0.26
CA ILE A 83 -2.12 1.31 0.88
C ILE A 83 -2.25 0.16 1.89
N PHE A 84 -1.91 -1.08 1.51
CA PHE A 84 -1.99 -2.22 2.43
C PHE A 84 -1.09 -2.02 3.65
N GLN A 85 0.14 -1.56 3.44
CA GLN A 85 1.09 -1.41 4.53
C GLN A 85 0.69 -0.29 5.51
N THR A 86 0.15 0.82 5.00
CA THR A 86 -0.39 1.91 5.83
C THR A 86 -1.66 1.50 6.56
N LEU A 87 -2.55 0.74 5.92
CA LEU A 87 -3.75 0.20 6.54
C LEU A 87 -3.42 -0.74 7.72
N PHE A 88 -2.49 -1.69 7.53
CA PHE A 88 -2.07 -2.59 8.61
C PHE A 88 -1.46 -1.84 9.79
N ASN A 89 -0.61 -0.84 9.51
CA ASN A 89 -0.01 -0.03 10.57
C ASN A 89 -1.05 0.87 11.27
N PHE A 90 -2.02 1.41 10.54
CA PHE A 90 -3.11 2.19 11.10
C PHE A 90 -4.00 1.35 12.02
N MET A 91 -4.40 0.16 11.57
CA MET A 91 -5.18 -0.78 12.39
C MET A 91 -4.39 -1.24 13.62
N GLY A 92 -3.10 -1.56 13.45
CA GLY A 92 -2.23 -1.93 14.56
C GLY A 92 -2.06 -0.83 15.61
N ALA A 93 -2.07 0.44 15.19
CA ALA A 93 -1.99 1.58 16.10
C ALA A 93 -3.33 1.98 16.73
N SER A 94 -4.45 1.74 16.05
CA SER A 94 -5.79 2.18 16.49
C SER A 94 -6.44 1.22 17.50
N PHE A 95 -6.15 -0.08 17.40
CA PHE A 95 -6.79 -1.10 18.23
C PHE A 95 -5.91 -1.57 19.39
N LYS A 96 -6.54 -2.00 20.49
CA LYS A 96 -5.81 -2.57 21.63
C LYS A 96 -5.10 -3.87 21.21
N PRO A 97 -3.90 -4.17 21.76
CA PRO A 97 -3.06 -5.32 21.35
C PRO A 97 -3.80 -6.66 21.29
N HIS A 98 -4.73 -6.90 22.22
CA HIS A 98 -5.48 -8.15 22.31
C HIS A 98 -6.44 -8.39 21.12
N TYR A 99 -6.92 -7.33 20.45
CA TYR A 99 -7.90 -7.43 19.37
C TYR A 99 -7.28 -7.32 17.97
N ILE A 100 -5.99 -7.03 17.87
CA ILE A 100 -5.31 -6.78 16.57
C ILE A 100 -5.43 -7.98 15.63
N ALA A 101 -5.28 -9.21 16.15
CA ALA A 101 -5.38 -10.43 15.35
C ALA A 101 -6.77 -10.59 14.71
N SER A 102 -7.83 -10.29 15.46
CA SER A 102 -9.22 -10.36 14.97
C SER A 102 -9.50 -9.29 13.92
N VAL A 103 -8.94 -8.09 14.10
CA VAL A 103 -9.06 -6.98 13.14
C VAL A 103 -8.41 -7.35 11.81
N PHE A 104 -7.20 -7.93 11.84
CA PHE A 104 -6.53 -8.38 10.62
C PHE A 104 -7.29 -9.51 9.92
N ALA A 105 -7.80 -10.50 10.67
CA ALA A 105 -8.63 -11.56 10.12
C ALA A 105 -9.92 -11.03 9.48
N SER A 106 -10.56 -10.05 10.11
CA SER A 106 -11.77 -9.40 9.58
C SER A 106 -11.47 -8.67 8.27
N ASN A 107 -10.37 -7.91 8.20
CA ASN A 107 -9.93 -7.23 6.98
C ASN A 107 -9.71 -8.23 5.82
N ASP A 108 -9.04 -9.35 6.07
CA ASP A 108 -8.82 -10.37 5.04
C ASP A 108 -10.12 -11.07 4.62
N LEU A 109 -11.05 -11.30 5.55
CA LEU A 109 -12.39 -11.83 5.26
C LEU A 109 -13.13 -10.90 4.31
N PHE A 110 -13.26 -9.60 4.64
CA PHE A 110 -13.99 -8.65 3.80
C PHE A 110 -13.42 -8.56 2.39
N ARG A 111 -12.09 -8.49 2.27
CA ARG A 111 -11.41 -8.44 0.97
C ARG A 111 -11.64 -9.71 0.16
N SER A 112 -11.58 -10.88 0.79
CA SER A 112 -11.76 -12.17 0.14
C SER A 112 -13.21 -12.39 -0.29
N VAL A 113 -14.18 -11.97 0.53
CA VAL A 113 -15.62 -12.03 0.18
C VAL A 113 -15.91 -11.14 -1.01
N ILE A 114 -15.42 -9.91 -1.04
CA ILE A 114 -15.60 -9.00 -2.20
C ILE A 114 -14.99 -9.63 -3.46
N ALA A 115 -13.76 -10.15 -3.37
CA ALA A 115 -13.10 -10.80 -4.50
C ALA A 115 -13.76 -12.12 -4.96
N SER A 116 -14.55 -12.76 -4.09
CA SER A 116 -15.30 -13.97 -4.44
C SER A 116 -16.65 -13.65 -5.09
N VAL A 117 -17.22 -12.46 -4.82
CA VAL A 117 -18.56 -12.09 -5.30
C VAL A 117 -18.51 -11.32 -6.63
N PHE A 118 -17.43 -10.58 -6.90
CA PHE A 118 -17.23 -9.76 -8.09
C PHE A 118 -16.05 -10.26 -8.92
#